data_AF-A0A7S3WZF8-F1
#
_entry.id   AF-A0A7S3WZF8-F1
#
_cell.length_a   1.000
_cell.length_b   1.000
_cell.length_c   1.000
_cell.angle_alpha   90.00
_cell.angle_beta   90.00
_cell.angle_gamma   90.00
#
_symmetry.space_group_name_H-M   'P 1'
#
loop_
_entity.id
_entity.type
_entity.pdbx_description
1 polymer ?
#
loop_
_entity_poly.entity_id
_entity_poly.type
_entity_poly.pdbx_seq_one_letter_code
_entity_poly.pdbx_strand_id
1 'polypeptide(L)'
;GSRIPEYRRVLMPTLSLAVLVCGTLSMLTGDPIRFIFYGIGLCIATVMFTLNGKQIMEHSNGEENMWSGDSEFRKASVLLIVTWVPFPLWFFLSPEGIGLIDDILVIQMGWAFLNILSKFTFIFYIQRVKDNYCNRLKVKRELTGSGSGAVNPNEGMEQLAGMLGIAPSANNPLAAKAASKEKELGAVVIETMNFLGMAQHNDRFLNLLREAGVKTV
;
A
#
# COMPACT_ATOMS: atom_id res chain seq x y z
N GLY A 1 -2.55 -8.72 -7.43
CA GLY A 1 -2.66 -9.59 -6.23
C GLY A 1 -2.99 -11.01 -6.63
N SER A 2 -2.08 -11.69 -7.35
CA SER A 2 -2.23 -13.07 -7.81
C SER A 2 -1.89 -14.13 -6.75
N ARG A 3 -1.43 -13.70 -5.57
CA ARG A 3 -0.93 -14.60 -4.51
C ARG A 3 -1.88 -14.83 -3.34
N ILE A 4 -2.89 -13.98 -3.18
CA ILE A 4 -3.90 -14.18 -2.13
C ILE A 4 -4.95 -15.15 -2.69
N PRO A 5 -5.24 -16.28 -2.01
CA PRO A 5 -6.23 -17.24 -2.48
C PRO A 5 -7.59 -16.57 -2.71
N GLU A 6 -8.23 -16.88 -3.84
CA GLU A 6 -9.48 -16.19 -4.24
C GLU A 6 -10.62 -16.42 -3.25
N TYR A 7 -10.67 -17.59 -2.60
CA TYR A 7 -11.67 -17.89 -1.56
C TYR A 7 -11.64 -16.89 -0.41
N ARG A 8 -10.50 -16.24 -0.13
CA ARG A 8 -10.40 -15.23 0.94
C ARG A 8 -11.21 -13.98 0.67
N ARG A 9 -11.48 -13.67 -0.61
CA ARG A 9 -12.31 -12.53 -1.00
C ARG A 9 -13.76 -12.69 -0.54
N VAL A 10 -14.24 -13.93 -0.44
CA VAL A 10 -15.58 -14.25 0.06
C VAL A 10 -15.54 -14.56 1.56
N LEU A 11 -14.52 -15.29 2.02
CA LEU A 11 -14.39 -15.68 3.42
C LEU A 11 -14.31 -14.47 4.36
N MET A 12 -13.54 -13.44 4.03
CA MET A 12 -13.37 -12.28 4.92
C MET A 12 -14.68 -11.49 5.13
N PRO A 13 -15.43 -11.12 4.07
CA PRO A 13 -16.77 -10.54 4.23
C PRO A 13 -17.74 -11.46 4.98
N THR A 14 -17.73 -12.77 4.72
CA THR A 14 -18.62 -13.72 5.40
C THR A 14 -18.33 -13.82 6.90
N LEU A 15 -17.06 -13.83 7.30
CA LEU A 15 -16.67 -13.79 8.71
C LEU A 15 -17.10 -12.47 9.36
N SER A 16 -16.93 -11.34 8.67
CA SER A 16 -17.40 -10.05 9.16
C SER A 16 -18.92 -10.03 9.37
N LEU A 17 -19.69 -10.55 8.41
CA LEU A 17 -21.13 -10.71 8.55
C LEU A 17 -21.49 -11.61 9.74
N ALA A 18 -20.79 -12.73 9.92
CA ALA A 18 -21.01 -13.62 11.05
C ALA A 18 -20.76 -12.92 12.40
N VAL A 19 -19.69 -12.13 12.51
CA VAL A 19 -19.44 -11.30 13.71
C VAL A 19 -20.59 -10.34 13.99
N LEU A 20 -21.10 -9.66 12.95
CA LEU A 20 -22.22 -8.72 13.09
C LEU A 20 -23.52 -9.42 13.48
N VAL A 21 -23.79 -10.61 12.93
CA VAL A 21 -24.95 -11.42 13.32
C VAL A 21 -24.83 -11.87 14.77
N CYS A 22 -23.66 -12.36 15.21
CA CYS A 22 -23.42 -12.71 16.61
C CYS A 22 -23.58 -11.50 17.54
N GLY A 23 -23.06 -10.33 17.17
CA GLY A 23 -23.24 -9.09 17.93
C GLY A 23 -24.71 -8.66 18.02
N THR A 24 -25.46 -8.80 16.92
CA THR A 24 -26.90 -8.50 16.91
C THR A 24 -27.68 -9.48 17.78
N LEU A 25 -27.39 -10.79 17.68
CA LEU A 25 -28.01 -11.82 18.52
C LEU A 25 -27.69 -11.62 19.99
N SER A 26 -26.47 -11.18 20.32
CA SER A 26 -26.07 -10.79 21.68
C SER A 26 -27.03 -9.72 22.22
N MET A 27 -27.29 -8.64 21.48
CA MET A 27 -28.22 -7.57 21.90
C MET A 27 -29.65 -8.08 22.13
N LEU A 28 -30.12 -9.01 21.30
CA LEU A 28 -31.50 -9.52 21.34
C LEU A 28 -31.71 -10.61 22.40
N THR A 29 -30.66 -11.09 23.06
CA THR A 29 -30.74 -12.18 24.04
C THR A 29 -30.55 -11.68 25.47
N GLY A 30 -31.14 -12.41 26.42
CA GLY A 30 -31.03 -12.12 27.86
C GLY A 30 -29.67 -12.48 28.45
N ASP A 31 -29.46 -12.02 29.69
CA ASP A 31 -28.14 -11.81 30.29
C ASP A 31 -27.11 -12.94 30.15
N PRO A 32 -27.37 -14.21 30.50
CA PRO A 32 -26.33 -15.23 30.38
C PRO A 32 -26.04 -15.63 28.92
N ILE A 33 -27.06 -15.62 28.05
CA ILE A 33 -26.95 -16.04 26.65
C ILE A 33 -26.24 -14.97 25.81
N ARG A 34 -26.43 -13.71 26.18
CA ARG A 34 -25.76 -12.56 25.57
C ARG A 34 -24.24 -12.71 25.55
N PHE A 35 -23.65 -13.03 26.70
CA PHE A 35 -22.19 -13.20 26.80
C PHE A 35 -21.67 -14.38 25.98
N ILE A 36 -22.49 -15.42 25.76
CA ILE A 36 -22.13 -16.55 24.89
C ILE A 36 -22.03 -16.08 23.44
N PHE A 37 -23.05 -15.38 22.92
CA PHE A 37 -23.01 -14.85 21.55
C PHE A 37 -21.91 -13.81 21.35
N TYR A 38 -21.70 -12.93 22.35
CA TYR A 38 -20.57 -12.00 22.35
C TYR A 38 -19.22 -12.73 22.29
N GLY A 39 -19.02 -13.74 23.12
CA GLY A 39 -17.79 -14.55 23.15
C GLY A 39 -17.54 -15.28 21.83
N ILE A 40 -18.58 -15.87 21.22
CA ILE A 40 -18.49 -16.49 19.89
C ILE A 40 -18.11 -15.45 18.84
N GLY A 41 -18.79 -14.29 18.83
CA GLY A 41 -18.47 -13.18 17.93
C GLY A 41 -17.02 -12.70 18.06
N LEU A 42 -16.51 -12.60 19.30
CA LEU A 42 -15.13 -12.20 19.58
C LEU A 42 -14.11 -13.24 19.10
N CYS A 43 -14.42 -14.54 19.27
CA CYS A 43 -13.60 -15.63 18.71
C CYS A 43 -13.53 -15.54 17.18
N ILE A 44 -14.68 -15.34 16.51
CA ILE A 44 -14.72 -15.17 15.05
C ILE A 44 -13.95 -13.92 14.61
N ALA A 45 -14.09 -12.80 15.32
CA ALA A 45 -13.34 -11.57 15.05
C ALA A 45 -11.83 -11.77 15.20
N THR A 46 -11.41 -12.54 16.22
CA THR A 46 -10.00 -12.90 16.42
C THR A 46 -9.47 -13.75 15.25
N VAL A 47 -10.26 -14.74 14.79
CA VAL A 47 -9.92 -15.50 13.57
C VAL A 47 -9.81 -14.58 12.35
N MET A 48 -10.75 -13.65 12.18
CA MET A 48 -10.71 -12.67 11.09
C MET A 48 -9.43 -11.81 11.12
N PHE A 49 -9.02 -11.31 12.29
CA PHE A 49 -7.79 -10.52 12.44
C PHE A 49 -6.53 -11.35 12.20
N THR A 50 -6.48 -12.60 12.68
CA THR A 50 -5.33 -13.49 12.42
C THR A 50 -5.22 -13.84 10.94
N LEU A 51 -6.34 -14.06 10.25
CA LEU A 51 -6.35 -14.27 8.80
C LEU A 51 -5.88 -13.02 8.05
N ASN A 52 -6.27 -11.83 8.49
CA ASN A 52 -5.78 -10.58 7.92
C ASN A 52 -4.25 -10.44 8.10
N GLY A 53 -3.72 -10.79 9.27
CA GLY A 53 -2.28 -10.87 9.51
C GLY A 53 -1.57 -11.89 8.59
N LYS A 54 -2.16 -13.07 8.37
CA LYS A 54 -1.62 -14.06 7.43
C LYS A 54 -1.61 -13.57 5.98
N GLN A 55 -2.58 -12.76 5.57
CA GLN A 55 -2.60 -12.17 4.23
C GLN A 55 -1.38 -11.28 3.98
N ILE A 56 -0.89 -10.58 5.00
CA ILE A 56 0.33 -9.76 4.89
C ILE A 56 1.52 -10.63 4.55
N MET A 57 1.71 -11.72 5.31
CA MET A 57 2.81 -12.66 5.12
C MET A 57 2.75 -13.36 3.76
N GLU A 58 1.56 -13.76 3.30
CA GLU A 58 1.38 -14.37 1.98
C GLU A 58 1.60 -13.37 0.83
N HIS A 59 1.23 -12.10 1.03
CA HIS A 59 1.46 -11.05 0.05
C HIS A 59 2.95 -10.75 -0.12
N SER A 60 3.72 -10.82 0.97
CA SER A 60 5.16 -10.54 1.02
C SER A 60 6.06 -11.77 0.88
N ASN A 61 5.52 -12.97 0.61
CA ASN A 61 6.28 -14.23 0.64
C ASN A 61 7.06 -14.49 1.95
N GLY A 62 6.55 -14.00 3.08
CA GLY A 62 7.21 -14.13 4.39
C GLY A 62 8.25 -13.05 4.69
N GLU A 63 8.46 -12.08 3.80
CA GLU A 63 9.37 -10.95 4.07
C GLU A 63 8.80 -9.96 5.08
N GLU A 64 7.46 -9.91 5.20
CA GLU A 64 6.77 -9.00 6.12
C GLU A 64 5.84 -9.74 7.08
N ASN A 65 5.74 -9.19 8.28
CA ASN A 65 4.86 -9.64 9.36
C ASN A 65 3.95 -8.49 9.80
N MET A 66 3.06 -8.73 10.77
CA MET A 66 2.19 -7.66 11.31
C MET A 66 2.99 -6.50 11.91
N TRP A 67 4.16 -6.80 12.49
CA TRP A 67 5.00 -5.85 13.23
C TRP A 67 6.21 -5.35 12.44
N SER A 68 6.53 -5.96 11.30
CA SER A 68 7.74 -5.66 10.52
C SER A 68 7.45 -5.67 9.03
N GLY A 69 8.00 -4.70 8.29
CA GLY A 69 7.77 -4.47 6.87
C GLY A 69 7.53 -2.99 6.55
N ASP A 70 7.40 -2.64 5.28
CA ASP A 70 7.03 -1.26 4.86
C ASP A 70 5.95 -1.20 3.77
N SER A 71 5.37 -2.33 3.37
CA SER A 71 4.36 -2.34 2.31
C SER A 71 3.10 -1.57 2.67
N GLU A 72 2.56 -0.90 1.66
CA GLU A 72 1.27 -0.21 1.74
C GLU A 72 0.11 -1.17 2.09
N PHE A 73 0.24 -2.45 1.69
CA PHE A 73 -0.73 -3.50 2.02
C PHE A 73 -0.70 -3.86 3.52
N ARG A 74 0.49 -3.98 4.13
CA ARG A 74 0.65 -4.17 5.57
C ARG A 74 0.02 -3.02 6.34
N LYS A 75 0.41 -1.79 6.01
CA LYS A 75 -0.10 -0.57 6.65
C LYS A 75 -1.64 -0.49 6.58
N ALA A 76 -2.24 -0.82 5.43
CA ALA A 76 -3.70 -0.89 5.27
C ALA A 76 -4.35 -1.92 6.21
N SER A 77 -3.76 -3.11 6.27
CA SER A 77 -4.25 -4.24 7.07
C SER A 77 -4.17 -3.93 8.57
N VAL A 78 -3.04 -3.40 9.03
CA VAL A 78 -2.86 -2.97 10.42
C VAL A 78 -3.81 -1.84 10.78
N LEU A 79 -3.99 -0.84 9.91
CA LEU A 79 -4.93 0.26 10.12
C LEU A 79 -6.36 -0.26 10.29
N LEU A 80 -6.79 -1.24 9.48
CA LEU A 80 -8.09 -1.88 9.61
C LEU A 80 -8.23 -2.55 10.98
N ILE A 81 -7.28 -3.37 11.40
CA ILE A 81 -7.33 -4.05 12.71
C ILE A 81 -7.41 -3.03 13.85
N VAL A 82 -6.54 -2.03 13.86
CA VAL A 82 -6.47 -1.01 14.93
C VAL A 82 -7.76 -0.21 15.02
N THR A 83 -8.37 0.14 13.89
CA THR A 83 -9.64 0.89 13.90
C THR A 83 -10.85 0.03 14.25
N TRP A 84 -10.75 -1.31 14.13
CA TRP A 84 -11.86 -2.23 14.40
C TRP A 84 -11.87 -2.81 15.81
N VAL A 85 -10.71 -2.97 16.46
CA VAL A 85 -10.62 -3.47 17.85
C VAL A 85 -11.42 -2.63 18.88
N PRO A 86 -11.51 -1.29 18.76
CA PRO A 86 -12.32 -0.49 19.68
C PRO A 86 -13.82 -0.81 19.68
N PHE A 87 -14.38 -1.34 18.59
CA PHE A 87 -15.82 -1.65 18.50
C PHE A 87 -16.29 -2.71 19.50
N PRO A 88 -15.70 -3.93 19.57
CA PRO A 88 -16.08 -4.92 20.57
C PRO A 88 -15.78 -4.46 22.00
N LEU A 89 -14.71 -3.69 22.22
CA LEU A 89 -14.42 -3.10 23.53
C LEU A 89 -15.51 -2.11 23.95
N TRP A 90 -15.92 -1.22 23.05
CA TRP A 90 -17.00 -0.26 23.31
C TRP A 90 -18.34 -0.96 23.55
N PHE A 91 -18.65 -2.00 22.77
CA PHE A 91 -19.82 -2.85 23.00
C PHE A 91 -19.82 -3.45 24.41
N PHE A 92 -18.69 -4.03 24.83
CA PHE A 92 -18.56 -4.65 26.14
C PHE A 92 -18.70 -3.65 27.29
N LEU A 93 -18.20 -2.43 27.13
CA LEU A 93 -18.30 -1.37 28.15
C LEU A 93 -19.68 -0.73 28.23
N SER A 94 -20.46 -0.79 27.15
CA SER A 94 -21.81 -0.24 27.07
C SER A 94 -22.80 -1.03 27.95
N PRO A 95 -24.06 -0.55 28.11
CA PRO A 95 -25.12 -1.23 28.86
C PRO A 95 -25.45 -2.62 28.30
N GLU A 96 -25.08 -2.87 27.04
CA GLU A 96 -25.25 -4.18 26.44
C GLU A 96 -24.24 -5.21 26.97
N GLY A 97 -23.07 -4.79 27.45
CA GLY A 97 -22.09 -5.69 28.04
C GLY A 97 -22.17 -5.70 29.56
N ILE A 98 -21.24 -4.99 30.21
CA ILE A 98 -21.16 -4.90 31.67
C ILE A 98 -21.83 -3.65 32.26
N GLY A 99 -22.26 -2.70 31.43
CA GLY A 99 -22.89 -1.46 31.88
C GLY A 99 -21.95 -0.57 32.70
N LEU A 100 -20.70 -0.40 32.26
CA LEU A 100 -19.80 0.57 32.90
C LEU A 100 -20.13 2.01 32.50
N ILE A 101 -20.65 2.18 31.29
CA ILE A 101 -21.07 3.47 30.72
C ILE A 101 -22.58 3.40 30.47
N ASP A 102 -23.35 4.10 31.30
CA ASP A 102 -24.82 4.07 31.21
C ASP A 102 -25.43 5.33 30.57
N ASP A 103 -24.62 6.36 30.33
CA ASP A 103 -25.09 7.59 29.69
C ASP A 103 -25.33 7.37 28.18
N ILE A 104 -26.60 7.44 27.79
CA ILE A 104 -27.07 7.27 26.41
C ILE A 104 -26.37 8.24 25.45
N LEU A 105 -26.13 9.49 25.88
CA LEU A 105 -25.46 10.48 25.04
C LEU A 105 -24.00 10.08 24.78
N VAL A 106 -23.31 9.60 25.81
CA VAL A 106 -21.92 9.13 25.69
C VAL A 106 -21.85 7.91 24.79
N ILE A 107 -22.76 6.95 24.93
CA ILE A 107 -22.82 5.73 24.11
C ILE A 107 -23.02 6.08 22.64
N GLN A 108 -24.00 6.93 22.33
CA GLN A 108 -24.29 7.35 20.95
C GLN A 108 -23.11 8.13 20.34
N MET A 109 -22.52 9.04 21.11
CA MET A 109 -21.34 9.79 20.69
C MET A 109 -20.15 8.86 20.42
N GLY A 110 -19.93 7.87 21.28
CA GLY A 110 -18.87 6.88 21.09
C GLY A 110 -19.05 6.06 19.82
N TRP A 111 -20.26 5.57 19.54
CA TRP A 111 -20.54 4.87 18.28
C TRP A 111 -20.33 5.74 17.05
N ALA A 112 -20.78 7.00 17.10
CA ALA A 112 -20.56 7.95 16.02
C ALA A 112 -19.08 8.25 15.81
N PHE A 113 -18.34 8.50 16.90
CA PHE A 113 -16.91 8.78 16.87
C PHE A 113 -16.11 7.60 16.30
N LEU A 114 -16.36 6.38 16.75
CA LEU A 114 -15.70 5.18 16.23
C LEU A 114 -15.97 4.96 14.74
N ASN A 115 -17.21 5.18 14.30
CA ASN A 115 -17.57 5.08 12.88
C ASN A 115 -16.87 6.15 12.02
N ILE A 116 -16.83 7.39 12.49
CA ILE A 116 -16.14 8.50 11.79
C ILE A 116 -14.65 8.17 11.72
N LEU A 117 -14.02 7.86 12.86
CA LEU A 117 -12.60 7.56 12.92
C LEU A 117 -12.24 6.38 12.00
N SER A 118 -12.99 5.28 12.05
CA SER A 118 -12.71 4.11 11.22
C SER A 118 -12.89 4.40 9.73
N LYS A 119 -14.02 4.96 9.31
CA LYS A 119 -14.33 5.16 7.89
C LYS A 119 -13.48 6.28 7.27
N PHE A 120 -13.36 7.43 7.93
CA PHE A 120 -12.58 8.55 7.39
C PHE A 120 -11.10 8.18 7.28
N THR A 121 -10.51 7.60 8.32
CA THR A 121 -9.10 7.20 8.28
C THR A 121 -8.85 6.19 7.17
N PHE A 122 -9.76 5.22 6.98
CA PHE A 122 -9.64 4.24 5.90
C PHE A 122 -9.79 4.87 4.50
N ILE A 123 -10.74 5.77 4.30
CA ILE A 123 -10.94 6.47 3.02
C ILE A 123 -9.72 7.31 2.66
N PHE A 124 -9.25 8.15 3.59
CA PHE A 124 -8.05 8.98 3.38
C PHE A 124 -6.83 8.12 3.07
N TYR A 125 -6.66 7.01 3.79
CA TYR A 125 -5.55 6.11 3.56
C TYR A 125 -5.60 5.47 2.16
N ILE A 126 -6.76 4.95 1.73
CA ILE A 126 -6.93 4.36 0.40
C ILE A 126 -6.70 5.40 -0.71
N GLN A 127 -7.19 6.63 -0.53
CA GLN A 127 -6.93 7.73 -1.47
C GLN A 127 -5.44 8.00 -1.59
N ARG A 128 -4.72 8.11 -0.46
CA ARG A 128 -3.26 8.28 -0.45
C ARG A 128 -2.53 7.15 -1.19
N VAL A 129 -2.91 5.89 -0.94
CA VAL A 129 -2.31 4.74 -1.63
C VAL A 129 -2.56 4.81 -3.14
N LYS A 130 -3.79 5.17 -3.54
CA LYS A 130 -4.16 5.33 -4.95
C LYS A 130 -3.34 6.44 -5.63
N ASP A 131 -3.20 7.58 -4.97
CA ASP A 131 -2.42 8.71 -5.50
C ASP A 131 -0.94 8.34 -5.64
N ASN A 132 -0.36 7.68 -4.63
CA ASN A 132 1.00 7.16 -4.70
C ASN A 132 1.18 6.17 -5.86
N TYR A 133 0.21 5.28 -6.08
CA TYR A 133 0.25 4.32 -7.18
C TYR A 133 0.17 5.02 -8.55
N CYS A 134 -0.77 5.96 -8.73
CA CYS A 134 -0.89 6.76 -9.94
C CYS A 134 0.39 7.56 -10.22
N ASN A 135 1.00 8.16 -9.20
CA ASN A 135 2.26 8.88 -9.32
C ASN A 135 3.40 7.97 -9.75
N ARG A 136 3.52 6.76 -9.16
CA ARG A 136 4.53 5.77 -9.57
C ARG A 136 4.34 5.31 -11.03
N LEU A 137 3.10 5.12 -11.47
CA LEU A 137 2.82 4.77 -12.87
C LEU A 137 3.15 5.92 -13.83
N LYS A 138 2.85 7.17 -13.44
CA LYS A 138 3.18 8.36 -14.22
C LYS A 138 4.70 8.50 -14.37
N VAL A 139 5.46 8.42 -13.28
CA VAL A 139 6.93 8.46 -13.29
C VAL A 139 7.50 7.32 -14.13
N LYS A 140 6.99 6.08 -14.00
CA LYS A 140 7.46 4.95 -14.82
C LYS A 140 7.22 5.18 -16.31
N ARG A 141 6.08 5.76 -16.68
CA ARG A 141 5.76 6.14 -18.06
C ARG A 141 6.68 7.24 -18.56
N GLU A 142 6.97 8.26 -17.76
CA GLU A 142 7.87 9.36 -18.12
C GLU A 142 9.31 8.86 -18.32
N LEU A 143 9.80 7.97 -17.45
CA LEU A 143 11.13 7.37 -17.61
C LEU A 143 11.23 6.47 -18.85
N THR A 144 10.18 5.72 -19.17
CA THR A 144 10.13 4.85 -20.36
C THR A 144 9.90 5.67 -21.65
N GLY A 145 9.10 6.73 -21.57
CA GLY A 145 8.74 7.61 -22.68
C GLY A 145 9.85 8.60 -23.06
N SER A 146 10.54 9.20 -22.08
CA SER A 146 11.70 10.06 -22.33
C SER A 146 12.94 9.28 -22.79
N GLY A 147 12.96 7.96 -22.63
CA GLY A 147 13.98 7.08 -23.22
C GLY A 147 13.72 6.71 -24.69
N SER A 148 12.52 6.98 -25.22
CA SER A 148 12.14 6.65 -26.61
C SER A 148 11.82 7.90 -27.46
N GLY A 149 11.90 9.10 -26.86
CA GLY A 149 11.61 10.38 -27.51
C GLY A 149 12.83 11.11 -28.10
N ALA A 150 14.04 10.60 -27.86
CA ALA A 150 15.22 10.99 -28.62
C ALA A 150 15.46 9.94 -29.71
N VAL A 151 14.53 9.84 -30.67
CA VAL A 151 14.91 9.31 -31.99
C VAL A 151 15.92 10.31 -32.53
N ASN A 152 17.18 10.02 -32.26
CA ASN A 152 18.29 10.64 -32.96
C ASN A 152 18.01 10.36 -34.44
N PRO A 153 17.91 11.38 -35.33
CA PRO A 153 17.66 11.16 -36.75
C PRO A 153 18.69 10.20 -37.40
N ASN A 154 19.81 9.96 -36.72
CA ASN A 154 20.83 9.00 -37.11
C ASN A 154 20.49 7.52 -36.88
N GLU A 155 19.58 7.15 -35.95
CA GLU A 155 19.27 5.73 -35.70
C GLU A 155 18.44 5.08 -36.83
N GLY A 156 17.57 5.86 -37.49
CA GLY A 156 16.85 5.38 -38.67
C GLY A 156 17.76 5.11 -39.88
N MET A 157 18.88 5.84 -39.97
CA MET A 157 19.87 5.66 -41.02
C MET A 157 20.83 4.50 -40.73
N GLU A 158 21.14 4.24 -39.46
CA GLU A 158 21.91 3.05 -39.03
C GLU A 158 21.14 1.74 -39.22
N GLN A 159 19.81 1.73 -39.00
CA GLN A 159 18.98 0.55 -39.28
C GLN A 159 18.89 0.24 -40.78
N LEU A 160 18.82 1.29 -41.62
CA LEU A 160 18.85 1.15 -43.09
C LEU A 160 20.24 0.72 -43.59
N ALA A 161 21.33 1.23 -43.00
CA ALA A 161 22.70 0.83 -43.29
C ALA A 161 22.99 -0.63 -42.86
N GLY A 162 22.40 -1.07 -41.75
CA GLY A 162 22.43 -2.47 -41.30
C GLY A 162 21.70 -3.42 -42.24
N MET A 163 20.58 -3.01 -42.84
CA MET A 163 19.90 -3.78 -43.91
C MET A 163 20.68 -3.77 -45.24
N LEU A 164 21.48 -2.72 -45.51
CA LEU A 164 22.30 -2.59 -46.72
C LEU A 164 23.72 -3.16 -46.57
N GLY A 165 24.05 -3.78 -45.43
CA GLY A 165 25.35 -4.43 -45.21
C GLY A 165 26.54 -3.48 -45.09
N ILE A 166 26.30 -2.19 -44.83
CA ILE A 166 27.36 -1.19 -44.63
C ILE A 166 27.58 -1.06 -43.12
N ALA A 167 28.57 -1.77 -42.59
CA ALA A 167 28.91 -1.71 -41.16
C ALA A 167 29.49 -0.34 -40.79
N PRO A 168 28.96 0.38 -39.79
CA PRO A 168 29.65 1.52 -39.22
C PRO A 168 30.83 1.02 -38.37
N SER A 169 31.98 1.62 -38.63
CA SER A 169 33.23 1.37 -37.94
C SER A 169 33.06 1.61 -36.43
N ALA A 170 33.35 0.60 -35.63
CA ALA A 170 33.34 0.66 -34.17
C ALA A 170 34.20 1.80 -33.66
N ASN A 171 33.75 2.55 -32.65
CA ASN A 171 34.66 3.24 -31.75
C ASN A 171 34.09 3.40 -30.33
N ASN A 172 34.74 2.68 -29.40
CA ASN A 172 34.71 2.77 -27.93
C ASN A 172 33.55 2.14 -27.13
N PRO A 173 33.66 0.83 -26.77
CA PRO A 173 32.80 0.19 -25.75
C PRO A 173 32.86 0.86 -24.35
N LEU A 174 33.88 1.66 -24.07
CA LEU A 174 33.97 2.47 -22.84
C LEU A 174 32.93 3.59 -22.78
N ALA A 175 32.58 4.20 -23.92
CA ALA A 175 31.59 5.28 -23.97
C ALA A 175 30.17 4.76 -23.74
N ALA A 176 29.85 3.59 -24.28
CA ALA A 176 28.57 2.92 -24.04
C ALA A 176 28.39 2.53 -22.57
N LYS A 177 29.46 2.07 -21.90
CA LYS A 177 29.43 1.68 -20.49
C LYS A 177 29.30 2.90 -19.54
N ALA A 178 29.96 4.01 -19.87
CA ALA A 178 29.82 5.27 -19.13
C ALA A 178 28.40 5.86 -19.24
N ALA A 179 27.81 5.85 -20.44
CA ALA A 179 26.45 6.32 -20.66
C ALA A 179 25.40 5.47 -19.93
N SER A 180 25.65 4.17 -19.75
CA SER A 180 24.78 3.28 -18.97
C SER A 180 24.83 3.60 -17.46
N LYS A 181 26.03 3.84 -16.92
CA LYS A 181 26.21 4.18 -15.48
C LYS A 181 25.58 5.53 -15.12
N GLU A 182 25.64 6.52 -16.02
CA GLU A 182 25.03 7.84 -15.80
C GLU A 182 23.49 7.75 -15.73
N LYS A 183 22.89 6.87 -16.55
CA LYS A 183 21.45 6.59 -16.51
C LYS A 183 21.03 5.88 -15.22
N GLU A 184 21.82 4.92 -14.74
CA GLU A 184 21.57 4.26 -13.45
C GLU A 184 21.66 5.23 -12.27
N LEU A 185 22.68 6.09 -12.25
CA LEU A 185 22.82 7.10 -11.19
C LEU A 185 21.66 8.09 -11.20
N GLY A 186 21.26 8.58 -12.37
CA GLY A 186 20.10 9.44 -12.52
C GLY A 186 18.82 8.77 -12.01
N ALA A 187 18.63 7.49 -12.31
CA ALA A 187 17.48 6.71 -11.81
C ALA A 187 17.49 6.58 -10.28
N VAL A 188 18.64 6.26 -9.68
CA VAL A 188 18.79 6.14 -8.22
C VAL A 188 18.58 7.48 -7.51
N VAL A 189 19.08 8.58 -8.07
CA VAL A 189 18.89 9.93 -7.52
C VAL A 189 17.43 10.35 -7.60
N ILE A 190 16.76 10.12 -8.74
CA ILE A 190 15.33 10.41 -8.91
C ILE A 190 14.49 9.56 -7.94
N GLU A 191 14.82 8.27 -7.79
CA GLU A 191 14.14 7.37 -6.86
C GLU A 191 14.31 7.82 -5.40
N THR A 192 15.53 8.21 -5.02
CA THR A 192 15.85 8.70 -3.68
C THR A 192 15.15 10.03 -3.39
N MET A 193 15.15 10.97 -4.34
CA MET A 193 14.51 12.27 -4.16
C MET A 193 12.99 12.17 -4.14
N ASN A 194 12.41 11.24 -4.92
CA ASN A 194 11.00 10.90 -4.82
C ASN A 194 10.66 10.26 -3.46
N PHE A 195 11.51 9.36 -2.96
CA PHE A 195 11.34 8.75 -1.65
C PHE A 195 11.38 9.80 -0.52
N LEU A 196 12.25 10.80 -0.64
CA LEU A 196 12.36 11.92 0.30
C LEU A 196 11.27 13.00 0.14
N GLY A 197 10.32 12.83 -0.80
CA GLY A 197 9.26 13.82 -1.05
C GLY A 197 9.74 15.11 -1.70
N MET A 198 10.95 15.13 -2.25
CA MET A 198 11.58 16.29 -2.90
C MET A 198 11.56 16.20 -4.44
N ALA A 199 10.57 15.51 -5.00
CA ALA A 199 10.40 15.27 -6.44
C ALA A 199 10.47 16.54 -7.30
N GLN A 200 9.95 17.66 -6.78
CA GLN A 200 9.94 18.96 -7.45
C GLN A 200 11.33 19.58 -7.66
N HIS A 201 12.38 19.03 -7.05
CA HIS A 201 13.75 19.52 -7.15
C HIS A 201 14.67 18.59 -7.94
N ASN A 202 14.16 17.50 -8.52
CA ASN A 202 14.95 16.50 -9.24
C ASN A 202 15.79 17.13 -10.36
N ASP A 203 15.17 17.94 -11.21
CA ASP A 203 15.87 18.56 -12.35
C ASP A 203 16.96 19.54 -11.90
N ARG A 204 16.68 20.30 -10.84
CA ARG A 204 17.64 21.24 -10.26
C ARG A 204 18.84 20.50 -9.67
N PHE A 205 18.60 19.38 -9.00
CA PHE A 205 19.66 18.58 -8.38
C PHE A 205 20.50 17.84 -9.43
N LEU A 206 19.89 17.28 -10.47
CA LEU A 206 20.60 16.67 -11.59
C LEU A 206 21.46 17.69 -12.35
N ASN A 207 20.96 18.91 -12.54
CA ASN A 207 21.73 20.00 -13.13
C ASN A 207 22.92 20.40 -12.25
N LEU A 208 22.74 20.48 -10.93
CA LEU A 208 23.84 20.75 -9.99
C LEU A 208 24.89 19.63 -9.99
N LEU A 209 24.49 18.36 -10.09
CA LEU A 209 25.42 17.24 -10.19
C LEU A 209 26.23 17.28 -11.51
N ARG A 210 25.58 17.66 -12.61
CA ARG A 210 26.22 17.84 -13.92
C ARG A 210 27.19 19.03 -13.91
N GLU A 211 26.79 20.15 -13.30
CA GLU A 211 27.62 21.36 -13.15
C GLU A 211 28.81 21.13 -12.20
N ALA A 212 28.65 20.31 -11.16
CA ALA A 212 29.71 19.93 -10.24
C ALA A 212 30.76 18.99 -10.86
N GLY A 213 30.60 18.59 -12.12
CA GLY A 213 31.58 17.76 -12.84
C GLY A 213 31.73 16.36 -12.24
N VAL A 214 30.73 15.86 -11.52
CA VAL A 214 30.72 14.52 -10.93
C VAL A 214 30.62 13.49 -12.07
N LYS A 215 31.77 13.16 -12.67
CA LYS A 215 31.95 12.03 -13.56
C LYS A 215 32.27 10.81 -12.70
N THR A 216 31.33 9.89 -12.57
CA THR A 216 31.56 8.62 -11.88
C THR A 216 32.47 7.73 -12.74
N VAL A 217 33.56 7.25 -12.14
CA VAL A 217 34.49 6.27 -12.75
C VAL A 217 33.79 4.92 -12.96
#